data_AF-A0A1L9V7D4-F1
#
_entry.id   AF-A0A1L9V7D4-F1
#
_cell.length_a   1.000
_cell.length_b   1.000
_cell.length_c   1.000
_cell.angle_alpha   90.00
_cell.angle_beta   90.00
_cell.angle_gamma   90.00
#
_symmetry.space_group_name_H-M   'P 1'
#
loop_
_entity.id
_entity.type
_entity.pdbx_description
1 polymer ?
#
loop_
_entity_poly.entity_id
_entity_poly.type
_entity_poly.pdbx_seq_one_letter_code
_entity_poly.pdbx_strand_id
1 'polypeptide(L)' 'MHLHGHDFLILGSRYGDFNSNLITQSPLVNTPRRDIAMLSASCYLAIVFRTDSPGVCFLKYSFV' A
#
# COMPACT_ATOMS: atom_id res chain seq x y z
N MET A 1 7.75 -2.67 -2.32
CA MET A 1 7.43 -1.44 -1.56
C MET A 1 7.44 -1.77 -0.09
N HIS A 2 8.20 -1.01 0.69
CA HIS A 2 8.31 -1.18 2.13
C HIS A 2 8.20 0.18 2.82
N LEU A 3 7.33 0.28 3.82
CA LEU A 3 7.07 1.50 4.57
C LEU A 3 7.64 1.35 5.98
N HIS A 4 8.58 2.23 6.32
CA HIS A 4 9.14 2.30 7.66
C HIS A 4 8.12 2.91 8.62
N GLY A 5 8.08 2.40 9.86
CA GLY A 5 7.31 3.01 10.96
C GLY A 5 5.79 2.82 10.91
N HIS A 6 5.27 2.10 9.90
CA HIS A 6 3.85 1.83 9.74
C HIS A 6 3.57 0.48 9.08
N ASP A 7 2.54 -0.21 9.56
CA ASP A 7 1.81 -1.17 8.74
C ASP A 7 0.77 -0.42 7.89
N PHE A 8 0.58 -0.90 6.67
CA PHE A 8 -0.45 -0.42 5.75
C PHE A 8 -1.41 -1.54 5.33
N LEU A 9 -2.59 -1.12 4.89
CA LEU A 9 -3.55 -1.95 4.18
C LEU A 9 -3.36 -1.76 2.68
N ILE A 10 -3.60 -2.82 1.90
CA ILE A 10 -3.64 -2.73 0.43
C ILE A 10 -5.09 -2.55 0.01
N LEU A 11 -5.40 -1.40 -0.59
CA LEU A 11 -6.72 -1.11 -1.14
C LEU A 11 -6.87 -1.73 -2.53
N GLY A 12 -5.78 -1.86 -3.27
CA GLY A 12 -5.78 -2.52 -4.57
C GLY A 12 -4.38 -2.71 -5.12
N SER A 13 -4.21 -3.79 -5.88
CA SER A 13 -3.00 -4.09 -6.64
C SER A 13 -3.41 -4.76 -7.94
N ARG A 14 -3.28 -4.06 -9.06
CA ARG A 14 -3.72 -4.55 -10.38
C ARG A 14 -2.78 -4.09 -11.49
N TYR A 15 -2.81 -4.84 -12.59
CA TYR A 15 -2.15 -4.48 -13.83
C TYR A 15 -2.84 -3.30 -14.52
N GLY A 16 -2.05 -2.48 -15.19
CA GLY A 16 -2.51 -1.31 -15.92
C GLY A 16 -2.51 -0.03 -15.07
N ASP A 17 -3.08 1.02 -15.66
CA ASP A 17 -3.11 2.33 -15.04
C ASP A 17 -4.02 2.39 -13.82
N PHE A 18 -3.67 3.27 -12.90
CA PHE A 18 -4.45 3.52 -11.72
C PHE A 18 -5.85 4.10 -12.05
N ASN A 19 -6.89 3.51 -11.48
CA ASN A 19 -8.27 4.00 -11.55
C ASN A 19 -8.86 4.18 -10.15
N SER A 20 -9.13 5.43 -9.76
CA SER A 20 -9.62 5.80 -8.42
C SER A 20 -10.99 5.23 -8.09
N ASN A 21 -11.84 4.96 -9.08
CA ASN A 21 -13.17 4.38 -8.86
C ASN A 21 -13.13 2.95 -8.31
N LEU A 22 -11.98 2.26 -8.43
CA LEU A 22 -11.78 0.91 -7.90
C LEU A 22 -11.42 0.92 -6.41
N ILE A 23 -10.95 2.05 -5.86
CA ILE A 23 -10.54 2.15 -4.46
C ILE A 23 -11.75 2.23 -3.52
N THR A 24 -12.81 2.94 -3.93
CA THR A 24 -14.04 3.11 -3.14
C THR A 24 -14.79 1.80 -2.86
N GLN A 25 -14.41 0.71 -3.52
CA GLN A 25 -15.02 -0.61 -3.38
C GLN A 25 -14.25 -1.55 -2.44
N SER A 26 -13.07 -1.15 -1.95
CA SER A 26 -12.21 -2.05 -1.18
C SER A 26 -12.59 -2.07 0.31
N PRO A 27 -12.93 -3.23 0.90
CA PRO A 27 -13.29 -3.30 2.31
C PRO A 27 -12.07 -3.02 3.20
N LEU A 28 -12.27 -2.16 4.20
CA LEU A 28 -11.27 -1.85 5.23
C LEU A 28 -11.38 -2.79 6.45
N VAL A 29 -12.43 -3.62 6.49
CA VAL A 29 -12.74 -4.48 7.64
C VAL A 29 -11.97 -5.80 7.52
N ASN A 30 -11.21 -6.14 8.55
CA ASN A 30 -10.38 -7.36 8.63
C ASN A 30 -9.36 -7.54 7.49
N THR A 31 -9.01 -6.47 6.80
CA THR A 31 -7.98 -6.52 5.74
C THR A 31 -6.61 -6.72 6.39
N PRO A 32 -5.77 -7.65 5.87
CA PRO A 32 -4.44 -7.89 6.41
C PRO A 32 -3.57 -6.64 6.38
N ARG A 33 -2.91 -6.36 7.51
CA ARG A 33 -1.92 -5.28 7.68
C ARG A 33 -0.53 -5.82 7.40
N ARG A 34 0.28 -5.09 6.61
CA ARG A 34 1.67 -5.45 6.30
C ARG A 34 2.54 -4.20 6.17
N ASP A 35 3.84 -4.36 6.32
CA ASP A 35 4.86 -3.32 6.10
C ASP A 35 5.57 -3.47 4.73
N ILE A 36 5.33 -4.58 4.02
CA ILE A 36 5.89 -4.91 2.70
C ILE A 36 4.79 -5.38 1.72
N ALA A 37 4.91 -4.92 0.47
CA ALA A 37 4.14 -5.41 -0.67
C ALA A 37 4.95 -5.40 -1.96
N MET A 38 4.76 -6.39 -2.82
CA MET A 38 5.36 -6.38 -4.15
C MET A 38 4.64 -5.38 -5.07
N LEU A 39 5.41 -4.68 -5.88
CA LEU A 39 4.91 -3.87 -6.99
C LEU A 39 5.47 -4.45 -8.28
N SER A 40 4.65 -5.23 -8.99
CA SER A 40 5.03 -5.83 -10.27
C SER A 40 5.12 -4.77 -11.37
N ALA A 41 5.86 -5.09 -12.44
CA ALA A 41 5.97 -4.22 -13.61
C ALA A 41 4.59 -3.93 -14.22
N SER A 42 4.39 -2.69 -14.65
CA SER A 42 3.15 -2.22 -15.29
C SER A 42 1.88 -2.38 -14.43
N CYS A 43 2.04 -2.44 -13.11
CA CYS A 43 0.94 -2.47 -12.15
C CYS A 43 0.89 -1.18 -11.32
N TYR A 44 -0.23 -0.97 -10.63
CA TYR A 44 -0.33 -0.02 -9.53
C TYR A 44 -0.48 -0.74 -8.19
N LEU A 45 -0.08 -0.05 -7.12
CA LEU A 45 -0.32 -0.45 -5.73
C LEU A 45 -0.92 0.74 -4.97
N ALA A 46 -2.13 0.58 -4.47
CA ALA A 46 -2.80 1.57 -3.62
C ALA A 46 -2.79 1.09 -2.16
N ILE A 47 -2.24 1.90 -1.27
CA ILE A 47 -2.12 1.60 0.16
C ILE A 47 -2.78 2.68 1.01
N VAL A 48 -3.19 2.30 2.22
CA VAL A 48 -3.61 3.24 3.25
C VAL A 48 -2.94 2.92 4.57
N PHE A 49 -2.49 3.95 5.26
CA PHE A 49 -1.96 3.91 6.61
C PHE A 49 -2.34 5.21 7.32
N ARG A 50 -2.34 5.18 8.65
CA ARG A 50 -2.52 6.40 9.45
C ARG A 50 -1.15 7.02 9.69
N THR A 51 -1.07 8.35 9.64
CA THR A 51 0.15 9.09 9.97
C THR A 51 0.18 9.41 11.46
N ASP A 52 0.24 8.37 12.31
CA ASP A 52 0.14 8.45 13.77
C ASP A 52 1.46 8.17 14.51
N SER A 53 2.58 8.05 13.78
CA SER A 53 3.92 7.81 14.31
C SER A 53 4.83 9.04 14.09
N PRO A 54 5.11 9.87 15.11
CA PRO A 54 5.99 11.02 14.98
C PRO A 54 7.41 10.60 14.57
N GLY A 55 7.93 11.15 13.47
CA GLY A 55 9.26 10.85 12.97
C GLY A 55 9.36 10.96 11.45
N VAL A 56 10.51 10.58 10.90
CA VAL A 56 10.72 10.48 9.45
C VAL A 56 10.49 9.03 9.03
N CYS A 57 9.50 8.80 8.18
CA CYS A 57 9.17 7.48 7.64
C CYS A 57 9.52 7.41 6.15
N PHE A 58 10.27 6.39 5.76
CA PHE A 58 10.67 6.17 4.37
C PHE A 58 9.79 5.11 3.71
N LEU A 59 9.29 5.44 2.51
CA LEU A 59 8.73 4.48 1.57
C LEU A 59 9.78 4.17 0.50
N LYS A 60 10.13 2.90 0.34
CA LYS A 60 11.16 2.49 -0.63
C LYS A 60 10.81 1.23 -1.40
N TYR A 61 11.44 1.07 -2.56
CA TYR A 61 11.52 -0.24 -3.19
C TYR A 61 12.43 -1.14 -2.35
N SER A 62 12.04 -2.40 -2.22
CA SER A 62 12.81 -3.40 -1.47
C SER A 62 13.02 -4.59 -2.39
N PHE A 63 14.27 -5.03 -2.53
CA PHE A 63 14.68 -6.21 -3.27
C PHE A 63 14.83 -7.36 -2.26
N VAL A 64 13.71 -7.94 -1.87
CA VAL A 64 13.68 -9.21 -1.12
C VAL A 64 12.80 -10.15 -1.93
#